data_AF-A0A7R8RT05-F1
#
_entry.id   AF-A0A7R8RT05-F1
#
_cell.length_a   1.000
_cell.length_b   1.000
_cell.length_c   1.000
_cell.angle_alpha   90.00
_cell.angle_beta   90.00
_cell.angle_gamma   90.00
#
_symmetry.space_group_name_H-M   'P 1'
#
loop_
_entity.id
_entity.type
_entity.pdbx_description
1 polymer ?
#
loop_
_entity_poly.entity_id
_entity_poly.type
_entity_poly.pdbx_seq_one_letter_code
_entity_poly.pdbx_strand_id
1 'polypeptide(L)'
;MTTEAHPGPIEIAFSPCPNDTFVFDAWAHGRVPGAPAPAVTFADIDITNGMAERGELDVLKVSYAVLPWVLDEYALLPCGGALGRGCGPLVLTKELGLDLTGRTVAVPSERSTAYLLFRLWAAEMVPGGVGEVVVMPFDEIMPAVRDGKVDAGLVIHEARFTYHTFGLHNLADLGRHWEDTTGLPIPLGAIIAKRSLGEETLRRLADTIRSSVRLAWDHPEVSRPYVQEHAQEMDPAVADQHIGLYVNEFTADLGEDGYAAIRGLLTRAAAEGLVPPLGPDALAFPGDRG
;
A
#
# COMPACT_ATOMS: atom_id res chain seq x y z
N MET A 1 10.96 -21.35 27.77
CA MET A 1 10.65 -22.22 26.62
C MET A 1 11.45 -21.68 25.46
N THR A 2 12.39 -22.47 24.95
CA THR A 2 13.27 -22.10 23.84
C THR A 2 12.42 -21.90 22.59
N THR A 3 12.34 -20.65 22.12
CA THR A 3 11.90 -20.31 20.77
C THR A 3 12.82 -21.04 19.80
N GLU A 4 12.31 -22.07 19.12
CA GLU A 4 13.04 -22.64 17.98
C GLU A 4 13.21 -21.52 16.96
N ALA A 5 14.46 -21.15 16.68
CA ALA A 5 14.77 -20.19 15.65
C ALA A 5 14.19 -20.69 14.32
N HIS A 6 13.49 -19.81 13.59
CA HIS A 6 12.98 -20.12 12.26
C HIS A 6 14.15 -20.70 11.42
N PRO A 7 14.06 -21.95 10.93
CA PRO A 7 15.25 -22.69 10.45
C PRO A 7 15.74 -22.25 9.06
N GLY A 8 15.10 -21.27 8.42
CA GLY A 8 15.41 -20.77 7.08
C GLY A 8 15.37 -19.24 7.00
N PRO A 9 15.68 -18.66 5.82
CA PRO A 9 15.49 -17.24 5.57
C PRO A 9 14.01 -16.85 5.80
N ILE A 10 13.78 -15.60 6.18
CA ILE A 10 12.43 -15.03 6.31
C ILE A 10 11.90 -14.79 4.90
N GLU A 11 10.83 -15.48 4.54
CA GLU A 11 10.20 -15.31 3.24
C GLU A 11 9.39 -14.01 3.22
N ILE A 12 9.75 -13.09 2.34
CA ILE A 12 9.10 -11.78 2.21
C ILE A 12 8.65 -11.51 0.78
N ALA A 13 7.44 -10.96 0.63
CA ALA A 13 7.02 -10.35 -0.64
C ALA A 13 6.65 -8.87 -0.52
N PHE A 14 7.11 -8.07 -1.48
CA PHE A 14 6.74 -6.66 -1.67
C PHE A 14 6.80 -6.29 -3.16
N SER A 15 6.26 -5.13 -3.52
CA SER A 15 6.20 -4.72 -4.93
C SER A 15 7.57 -4.27 -5.45
N PRO A 16 7.82 -4.33 -6.77
CA PRO A 16 9.03 -3.77 -7.37
C PRO A 16 9.00 -2.23 -7.46
N CYS A 17 8.01 -1.55 -6.85
CA CYS A 17 7.89 -0.11 -6.92
C CYS A 17 9.01 0.62 -6.15
N PRO A 18 9.40 1.83 -6.60
CA PRO A 18 10.52 2.56 -6.02
C PRO A 18 10.50 2.68 -4.49
N ASN A 19 9.33 2.99 -3.91
CA ASN A 19 9.16 3.12 -2.47
C ASN A 19 9.50 1.82 -1.71
N ASP A 20 9.07 0.66 -2.21
CA ASP A 20 9.28 -0.62 -1.51
C ASP A 20 10.72 -1.09 -1.66
N THR A 21 11.28 -1.01 -2.87
CA THR A 21 12.71 -1.31 -3.08
C THR A 21 13.59 -0.39 -2.23
N PHE A 22 13.22 0.88 -2.07
CA PHE A 22 13.95 1.82 -1.23
C PHE A 22 13.84 1.45 0.26
N VAL A 23 12.63 1.14 0.76
CA VAL A 23 12.39 0.72 2.15
C VAL A 23 13.18 -0.54 2.51
N PHE A 24 13.21 -1.52 1.61
CA PHE A 24 13.78 -2.84 1.90
C PHE A 24 15.21 -3.05 1.39
N ASP A 25 15.80 -2.09 0.68
CA ASP A 25 17.13 -2.20 0.05
C ASP A 25 18.23 -2.66 1.01
N ALA A 26 18.34 -2.03 2.19
CA ALA A 26 19.39 -2.38 3.13
C ALA A 26 19.16 -3.78 3.75
N TRP A 27 17.92 -4.17 4.01
CA TRP A 27 17.63 -5.52 4.50
C TRP A 27 17.84 -6.60 3.42
N ALA A 28 17.34 -6.39 2.21
CA ALA A 28 17.49 -7.30 1.07
C ALA A 28 18.97 -7.63 0.75
N HIS A 29 19.86 -6.67 0.99
CA HIS A 29 21.30 -6.81 0.74
C HIS A 29 22.12 -7.13 2.00
N GLY A 30 21.48 -7.48 3.12
CA GLY A 30 22.19 -7.86 4.35
C GLY A 30 23.01 -6.73 4.99
N ARG A 31 22.67 -5.46 4.72
CA ARG A 31 23.34 -4.27 5.28
C ARG A 31 22.79 -3.88 6.65
N VAL A 32 21.71 -4.49 7.12
CA VAL A 32 21.20 -4.31 8.49
C VAL A 32 21.91 -5.31 9.44
N PRO A 33 22.76 -4.86 10.38
CA PRO A 33 23.53 -5.76 11.24
C PRO A 33 22.64 -6.63 12.13
N GLY A 34 22.88 -7.94 12.12
CA GLY A 34 22.11 -8.87 12.95
C GLY A 34 20.64 -9.03 12.51
N ALA A 35 20.25 -8.58 11.32
CA ALA A 35 18.95 -8.89 10.74
C ALA A 35 18.87 -10.39 10.34
N PRO A 36 17.68 -11.02 10.41
CA PRO A 36 17.46 -12.30 9.75
C PRO A 36 17.59 -12.14 8.23
N ALA A 37 18.15 -13.13 7.54
CA ALA A 37 18.29 -13.07 6.07
C ALA A 37 16.89 -13.15 5.40
N PRO A 38 16.57 -12.25 4.46
CA PRO A 38 15.31 -12.33 3.71
C PRO A 38 15.45 -13.24 2.48
N ALA A 39 14.36 -13.90 2.10
CA ALA A 39 14.15 -14.46 0.76
C ALA A 39 13.07 -13.62 0.07
N VAL A 40 13.49 -12.73 -0.82
CA VAL A 40 12.62 -11.71 -1.44
C VAL A 40 11.90 -12.27 -2.65
N THR A 41 10.57 -12.09 -2.68
CA THR A 41 9.71 -12.29 -3.84
C THR A 41 9.11 -10.96 -4.26
N PHE A 42 9.29 -10.56 -5.52
CA PHE A 42 8.61 -9.40 -6.06
C PHE A 42 7.23 -9.77 -6.57
N ALA A 43 6.20 -9.06 -6.09
CA ALA A 43 4.83 -9.29 -6.51
C ALA A 43 3.98 -8.00 -6.36
N ASP A 44 3.05 -7.80 -7.29
CA ASP A 44 2.11 -6.69 -7.20
C ASP A 44 1.19 -6.83 -5.99
N ILE A 45 0.66 -5.70 -5.53
CA ILE A 45 -0.13 -5.63 -4.28
C ILE A 45 -1.39 -6.52 -4.30
N ASP A 46 -1.98 -6.73 -5.48
CA ASP A 46 -3.13 -7.63 -5.63
C ASP A 46 -2.75 -9.10 -5.37
N ILE A 47 -1.56 -9.49 -5.86
CA ILE A 47 -1.01 -10.83 -5.65
C ILE A 47 -0.68 -11.03 -4.17
N THR A 48 -0.01 -10.06 -3.53
CA THR A 48 0.38 -10.17 -2.12
C THR A 48 -0.83 -10.13 -1.17
N ASN A 49 -1.89 -9.39 -1.51
CA ASN A 49 -3.17 -9.46 -0.81
C ASN A 49 -3.73 -10.90 -0.84
N GLY A 50 -3.73 -11.54 -2.01
CA GLY A 50 -4.17 -12.93 -2.15
C GLY A 50 -3.27 -13.92 -1.39
N MET A 51 -1.96 -13.71 -1.39
CA MET A 51 -0.99 -14.50 -0.60
C MET A 51 -1.31 -14.43 0.90
N ALA A 52 -1.59 -13.22 1.42
CA ALA A 52 -1.91 -13.01 2.82
C ALA A 52 -3.19 -13.74 3.25
N GLU A 53 -4.23 -13.71 2.42
CA GLU A 53 -5.49 -14.43 2.70
C GLU A 53 -5.34 -15.95 2.70
N ARG A 54 -4.34 -16.48 1.99
CA ARG A 54 -4.01 -17.91 1.95
C ARG A 54 -2.99 -18.31 3.04
N GLY A 55 -2.53 -17.38 3.86
CA GLY A 55 -1.52 -17.67 4.88
C GLY A 55 -0.14 -17.97 4.31
N GLU A 56 0.23 -17.36 3.17
CA GLU A 56 1.51 -17.60 2.50
C GLU A 56 2.63 -16.67 3.01
N LEU A 57 3.89 -17.15 2.97
CA LEU A 57 5.11 -16.43 3.37
C LEU A 57 5.13 -15.95 4.83
N ASP A 58 6.26 -15.41 5.28
CA ASP A 58 6.45 -14.95 6.67
C ASP A 58 6.09 -13.47 6.83
N VAL A 59 6.46 -12.66 5.84
CA VAL A 59 6.26 -11.21 5.81
C VAL A 59 5.69 -10.79 4.46
N LEU A 60 4.69 -9.93 4.45
CA LEU A 60 4.06 -9.45 3.23
C LEU A 60 3.83 -7.95 3.30
N LYS A 61 4.07 -7.25 2.20
CA LYS A 61 3.44 -5.96 1.98
C LYS A 61 2.07 -6.17 1.36
N VAL A 62 1.04 -5.60 1.97
CA VAL A 62 -0.37 -5.74 1.55
C VAL A 62 -1.05 -4.38 1.53
N SER A 63 -2.24 -4.30 0.94
CA SER A 63 -3.12 -3.15 1.11
C SER A 63 -3.65 -3.10 2.55
N TYR A 64 -3.74 -1.91 3.16
CA TYR A 64 -4.42 -1.77 4.46
C TYR A 64 -5.87 -2.26 4.43
N ALA A 65 -6.53 -2.19 3.28
CA ALA A 65 -7.86 -2.75 3.08
C ALA A 65 -7.96 -4.24 3.46
N VAL A 66 -6.90 -5.04 3.28
CA VAL A 66 -6.96 -6.50 3.51
C VAL A 66 -6.88 -6.88 4.99
N LEU A 67 -6.45 -5.96 5.87
CA LEU A 67 -6.18 -6.26 7.28
C LEU A 67 -7.34 -6.97 8.01
N PRO A 68 -8.62 -6.56 7.87
CA PRO A 68 -9.71 -7.20 8.59
C PRO A 68 -9.87 -8.71 8.35
N TRP A 69 -9.32 -9.24 7.26
CA TRP A 69 -9.39 -10.67 6.94
C TRP A 69 -8.16 -11.47 7.37
N VAL A 70 -7.02 -10.81 7.60
CA VAL A 70 -5.72 -11.49 7.79
C VAL A 70 -5.13 -11.30 9.18
N LEU A 71 -5.68 -10.41 10.00
CA LEU A 71 -5.12 -10.06 11.32
C LEU A 71 -5.18 -11.20 12.37
N ASP A 72 -5.95 -12.26 12.11
CA ASP A 72 -5.94 -13.47 12.95
C ASP A 72 -4.63 -14.27 12.77
N GLU A 73 -4.10 -14.31 11.54
CA GLU A 73 -2.87 -15.04 11.21
C GLU A 73 -1.62 -14.15 11.25
N TYR A 74 -1.77 -12.87 10.90
CA TYR A 74 -0.67 -11.91 10.81
C TYR A 74 -0.82 -10.76 11.82
N ALA A 75 0.32 -10.23 12.28
CA ALA A 75 0.40 -8.97 12.98
C ALA A 75 0.76 -7.84 11.99
N LEU A 76 0.12 -6.69 12.13
CA LEU A 76 0.56 -5.44 11.49
C LEU A 76 1.90 -5.01 12.10
N LEU A 77 2.95 -4.87 11.30
CA LEU A 77 4.19 -4.25 11.75
C LEU A 77 4.02 -2.73 11.80
N PRO A 78 4.60 -2.04 12.80
CA PRO A 78 4.42 -0.61 13.00
C PRO A 78 5.25 0.27 12.04
N CYS A 79 5.82 -0.31 10.98
CA CYS A 79 6.76 0.37 10.08
C CYS A 79 6.83 -0.33 8.71
N GLY A 80 7.55 0.27 7.76
CA GLY A 80 7.73 -0.18 6.37
C GLY A 80 6.51 0.04 5.47
N GLY A 81 5.39 0.51 6.05
CA GLY A 81 4.17 0.81 5.31
C GLY A 81 4.27 2.07 4.45
N ALA A 82 3.25 2.26 3.62
CA ALA A 82 2.99 3.49 2.89
C ALA A 82 1.69 4.10 3.43
N LEU A 83 1.81 5.25 4.09
CA LEU A 83 0.72 6.03 4.68
C LEU A 83 1.14 7.49 4.63
N GLY A 84 0.21 8.40 4.34
CA GLY A 84 0.60 9.81 4.27
C GLY A 84 -0.49 10.72 3.74
N ARG A 85 -0.07 11.93 3.39
CA ARG A 85 -0.93 12.97 2.80
C ARG A 85 -0.54 13.25 1.36
N GLY A 86 -1.52 13.65 0.57
CA GLY A 86 -1.35 13.93 -0.85
C GLY A 86 -0.92 12.71 -1.66
N CYS A 87 -1.07 11.50 -1.12
CA CYS A 87 -0.62 10.24 -1.72
C CYS A 87 -1.78 9.35 -2.21
N GLY A 88 -3.02 9.86 -2.23
CA GLY A 88 -4.18 9.07 -2.57
C GLY A 88 -4.31 8.73 -4.07
N PRO A 89 -5.16 7.74 -4.40
CA PRO A 89 -5.47 7.38 -5.77
C PRO A 89 -6.20 8.49 -6.52
N LEU A 90 -6.09 8.49 -7.85
CA LEU A 90 -6.81 9.40 -8.72
C LEU A 90 -7.84 8.66 -9.56
N VAL A 91 -8.97 9.31 -9.85
CA VAL A 91 -9.91 8.87 -10.87
C VAL A 91 -9.66 9.70 -12.12
N LEU A 92 -9.22 9.04 -13.18
CA LEU A 92 -8.87 9.66 -14.45
C LEU A 92 -9.95 9.44 -15.50
N THR A 93 -10.17 10.45 -16.33
CA THR A 93 -11.12 10.40 -17.46
C THR A 93 -10.49 11.01 -18.70
N LYS A 94 -11.01 10.62 -19.87
CA LYS A 94 -10.65 11.25 -21.15
C LYS A 94 -11.30 12.62 -21.33
N GLU A 95 -12.53 12.78 -20.83
CA GLU A 95 -13.29 14.03 -20.92
C GLU A 95 -13.30 14.74 -19.56
N LEU A 96 -13.11 16.07 -19.58
CA LEU A 96 -13.15 16.88 -18.38
C LEU A 96 -14.58 16.95 -17.82
N GLY A 97 -14.74 16.64 -16.53
CA GLY A 97 -16.03 16.76 -15.83
C GLY A 97 -17.05 15.69 -16.19
N LEU A 98 -16.61 14.52 -16.69
CA LEU A 98 -17.47 13.38 -16.96
C LEU A 98 -18.25 12.95 -15.71
N ASP A 99 -19.57 12.78 -15.87
CA ASP A 99 -20.43 12.14 -14.86
C ASP A 99 -20.24 10.62 -14.91
N LEU A 100 -19.83 10.03 -13.78
CA LEU A 100 -19.59 8.59 -13.64
C LEU A 100 -20.86 7.75 -13.44
N THR A 101 -22.03 8.37 -13.32
CA THR A 101 -23.29 7.66 -13.12
C THR A 101 -23.52 6.66 -14.26
N GLY A 102 -23.57 5.37 -13.92
CA GLY A 102 -23.76 4.28 -14.89
C GLY A 102 -22.58 4.01 -15.84
N ARG A 103 -21.40 4.60 -15.58
CA ARG A 103 -20.19 4.44 -16.42
C ARG A 103 -19.34 3.23 -16.07
N THR A 104 -18.51 2.79 -17.00
CA THR A 104 -17.54 1.70 -16.79
C THR A 104 -16.23 2.25 -16.24
N VAL A 105 -15.79 1.76 -15.08
CA VAL A 105 -14.56 2.20 -14.39
C VAL A 105 -13.57 1.04 -14.28
N ALA A 106 -12.37 1.24 -14.83
CA ALA A 106 -11.25 0.32 -14.62
C ALA A 106 -10.61 0.51 -13.25
N VAL A 107 -10.30 -0.58 -12.56
CA VAL A 107 -9.63 -0.58 -11.24
C VAL A 107 -8.50 -1.61 -11.22
N PRO A 108 -7.43 -1.39 -10.42
CA PRO A 108 -6.28 -2.29 -10.41
C PRO A 108 -6.53 -3.58 -9.61
N SER A 109 -7.50 -3.57 -8.71
CA SER A 109 -7.81 -4.70 -7.80
C SER A 109 -9.12 -4.44 -7.05
N GLU A 110 -9.88 -5.49 -6.76
CA GLU A 110 -11.09 -5.42 -5.92
C GLU A 110 -10.78 -5.40 -4.41
N ARG A 111 -9.52 -5.65 -4.00
CA ARG A 111 -9.12 -5.73 -2.59
C ARG A 111 -8.02 -4.75 -2.21
N SER A 112 -7.80 -3.73 -3.03
CA SER A 112 -6.86 -2.66 -2.74
C SER A 112 -7.47 -1.57 -1.87
N THR A 113 -6.61 -0.87 -1.11
CA THR A 113 -7.04 0.35 -0.42
C THR A 113 -7.50 1.43 -1.39
N ALA A 114 -6.91 1.47 -2.59
CA ALA A 114 -7.34 2.40 -3.63
C ALA A 114 -8.81 2.17 -4.02
N TYR A 115 -9.18 0.91 -4.25
CA TYR A 115 -10.56 0.57 -4.58
C TYR A 115 -11.51 0.79 -3.40
N LEU A 116 -11.06 0.53 -2.17
CA LEU A 116 -11.85 0.82 -0.98
C LEU A 116 -12.17 2.33 -0.85
N LEU A 117 -11.17 3.19 -1.05
CA LEU A 117 -11.35 4.65 -1.08
C LEU A 117 -12.29 5.07 -2.22
N PHE A 118 -12.14 4.47 -3.40
CA PHE A 118 -13.04 4.72 -4.53
C PHE A 118 -14.48 4.36 -4.20
N ARG A 119 -14.72 3.22 -3.55
CA ARG A 119 -16.07 2.79 -3.14
C ARG A 119 -16.70 3.73 -2.14
N LEU A 120 -15.94 4.19 -1.14
CA LEU A 120 -16.40 5.19 -0.16
C LEU A 120 -16.72 6.53 -0.84
N TRP A 121 -15.83 7.01 -1.70
CA TRP A 121 -16.04 8.25 -2.45
C TRP A 121 -17.24 8.15 -3.40
N ALA A 122 -17.37 7.06 -4.15
CA ALA A 122 -18.44 6.87 -5.12
C ALA A 122 -19.82 6.80 -4.44
N ALA A 123 -19.91 6.22 -3.24
CA ALA A 123 -21.14 6.18 -2.45
C ALA A 123 -21.63 7.59 -2.08
N GLU A 124 -20.71 8.54 -1.86
CA GLU A 124 -21.01 9.93 -1.54
C GLU A 124 -21.23 10.79 -2.80
N MET A 125 -20.40 10.61 -3.82
CA MET A 125 -20.22 11.57 -4.91
C MET A 125 -20.84 11.15 -6.25
N VAL A 126 -21.27 9.90 -6.41
CA VAL A 126 -21.87 9.39 -7.65
C VAL A 126 -23.29 8.87 -7.37
N PRO A 127 -24.31 9.74 -7.40
CA PRO A 127 -25.70 9.33 -7.15
C PRO A 127 -26.15 8.24 -8.11
N GLY A 128 -26.59 7.10 -7.58
CA GLY A 128 -26.96 5.93 -8.39
C GLY A 128 -25.79 5.00 -8.74
N GLY A 129 -24.57 5.35 -8.34
CA GLY A 129 -23.38 4.54 -8.49
C GLY A 129 -22.80 4.52 -9.91
N VAL A 130 -21.61 3.91 -10.02
CA VAL A 130 -21.02 3.57 -11.32
C VAL A 130 -21.73 2.37 -11.94
N GLY A 131 -21.58 2.17 -13.24
CA GLY A 131 -22.21 1.08 -13.99
C GLY A 131 -21.48 -0.24 -13.81
N GLU A 132 -20.34 -0.39 -14.47
CA GLU A 132 -19.52 -1.60 -14.46
C GLU A 132 -18.13 -1.30 -13.88
N VAL A 133 -17.61 -2.21 -13.06
CA VAL A 133 -16.22 -2.15 -12.58
C VAL A 133 -15.44 -3.25 -13.30
N VAL A 134 -14.37 -2.87 -13.98
CA VAL A 134 -13.50 -3.80 -14.72
C VAL A 134 -12.14 -3.85 -14.03
N VAL A 135 -11.71 -5.05 -13.63
CA VAL A 135 -10.38 -5.24 -13.06
C VAL A 135 -9.38 -5.45 -14.19
N MET A 136 -8.28 -4.69 -14.20
CA MET A 136 -7.16 -4.87 -15.14
C MET A 136 -5.83 -4.45 -14.50
N PRO A 137 -4.68 -4.93 -15.02
CA PRO A 137 -3.36 -4.49 -14.56
C PRO A 137 -3.21 -2.97 -14.56
N PHE A 138 -2.51 -2.43 -13.57
CA PHE A 138 -2.50 -0.98 -13.34
C PHE A 138 -1.91 -0.18 -14.53
N ASP A 139 -0.93 -0.76 -15.22
CA ASP A 139 -0.25 -0.22 -16.40
C ASP A 139 -1.15 -0.21 -17.64
N GLU A 140 -2.21 -1.02 -17.66
CA GLU A 140 -3.22 -1.04 -18.74
C GLU A 140 -4.34 0.00 -18.54
N ILE A 141 -4.55 0.51 -17.33
CA ILE A 141 -5.68 1.40 -17.00
C ILE A 141 -5.62 2.71 -17.80
N MET A 142 -4.51 3.45 -17.75
CA MET A 142 -4.40 4.73 -18.48
C MET A 142 -4.54 4.56 -20.00
N PRO A 143 -3.88 3.58 -20.66
CA PRO A 143 -4.16 3.24 -22.05
C PRO A 143 -5.64 2.94 -22.33
N ALA A 144 -6.31 2.16 -21.47
CA ALA A 144 -7.71 1.78 -21.67
C ALA A 144 -8.65 2.99 -21.62
N VAL A 145 -8.43 3.95 -20.71
CA VAL A 145 -9.19 5.21 -20.65
C VAL A 145 -8.92 6.07 -21.88
N ARG A 146 -7.65 6.25 -22.26
CA ARG A 146 -7.25 7.06 -23.43
C ARG A 146 -7.93 6.54 -24.70
N ASP A 147 -7.93 5.23 -24.88
CA ASP A 147 -8.47 4.54 -26.05
C ASP A 147 -10.00 4.40 -26.02
N GLY A 148 -10.66 4.79 -24.93
CA GLY A 148 -12.11 4.73 -24.77
C GLY A 148 -12.66 3.31 -24.60
N LYS A 149 -11.84 2.37 -24.14
CA LYS A 149 -12.27 1.00 -23.79
C LYS A 149 -13.07 0.97 -22.49
N VAL A 150 -12.79 1.92 -21.61
CA VAL A 150 -13.50 2.21 -20.36
C VAL A 150 -13.70 3.72 -20.26
N ASP A 151 -14.70 4.16 -19.49
CA ASP A 151 -15.02 5.59 -19.35
C ASP A 151 -14.07 6.30 -18.37
N ALA A 152 -13.66 5.61 -17.31
CA ALA A 152 -12.75 6.13 -16.28
C ALA A 152 -11.80 5.06 -15.75
N GLY A 153 -10.72 5.50 -15.11
CA GLY A 153 -9.71 4.62 -14.52
C GLY A 153 -9.28 5.09 -13.15
N LEU A 154 -9.33 4.20 -12.17
CA LEU A 154 -8.73 4.40 -10.85
C LEU A 154 -7.24 4.06 -10.93
N VAL A 155 -6.38 5.05 -10.74
CA VAL A 155 -4.92 4.87 -10.83
C VAL A 155 -4.23 5.13 -9.50
N ILE A 156 -3.06 4.52 -9.38
CA ILE A 156 -2.18 4.55 -8.20
C ILE A 156 -0.75 4.89 -8.62
N HIS A 157 0.18 4.92 -7.66
CA HIS A 157 1.62 4.96 -7.90
C HIS A 157 2.06 6.21 -8.71
N GLU A 158 2.93 6.03 -9.71
CA GLU A 158 3.50 7.08 -10.54
C GLU A 158 2.53 7.65 -11.58
N ALA A 159 1.39 7.01 -11.83
CA ALA A 159 0.38 7.48 -12.79
C ALA A 159 -0.07 8.92 -12.48
N ARG A 160 -0.05 9.32 -11.20
CA ARG A 160 -0.36 10.69 -10.77
C ARG A 160 0.60 11.74 -11.34
N PHE A 161 1.82 11.36 -11.67
CA PHE A 161 2.83 12.23 -12.25
C PHE A 161 2.82 12.18 -13.78
N THR A 162 2.27 11.13 -14.40
CA THR A 162 2.44 10.89 -15.84
C THR A 162 1.12 10.93 -16.64
N TYR A 163 -0.06 10.94 -16.00
CA TYR A 163 -1.35 10.85 -16.70
C TYR A 163 -1.60 11.93 -17.76
N HIS A 164 -1.00 13.12 -17.57
CA HIS A 164 -1.12 14.22 -18.53
C HIS A 164 -0.47 13.90 -19.88
N THR A 165 0.55 13.02 -19.90
CA THR A 165 1.20 12.55 -21.14
C THR A 165 0.27 11.64 -21.97
N PHE A 166 -0.74 11.05 -21.33
CA PHE A 166 -1.80 10.28 -21.97
C PHE A 166 -2.98 11.14 -22.43
N GLY A 167 -2.94 12.46 -22.20
CA GLY A 167 -4.05 13.37 -22.49
C GLY A 167 -5.27 13.15 -21.58
N LEU A 168 -5.05 12.58 -20.40
CA LEU A 168 -6.11 12.31 -19.43
C LEU A 168 -6.28 13.49 -18.45
N HIS A 169 -7.45 13.54 -17.84
CA HIS A 169 -7.80 14.54 -16.84
C HIS A 169 -8.05 13.87 -15.49
N ASN A 170 -7.63 14.53 -14.41
CA ASN A 170 -7.98 14.13 -13.06
C ASN A 170 -9.42 14.60 -12.75
N LEU A 171 -10.35 13.66 -12.69
CA LEU A 171 -11.74 13.91 -12.31
C LEU A 171 -11.86 14.07 -10.78
N ALA A 172 -11.20 13.20 -10.03
CA ALA A 172 -11.24 13.20 -8.57
C ALA A 172 -9.92 12.73 -7.96
N ASP A 173 -9.42 13.52 -7.02
CA ASP A 173 -8.33 13.12 -6.13
C ASP A 173 -8.93 12.53 -4.85
N LEU A 174 -8.89 11.20 -4.72
CA LEU A 174 -9.51 10.50 -3.60
C LEU A 174 -8.75 10.75 -2.29
N GLY A 175 -7.45 11.05 -2.37
CA GLY A 175 -6.65 11.38 -1.21
C GLY A 175 -7.04 12.74 -0.64
N ARG A 176 -7.13 13.74 -1.51
CA ARG A 176 -7.59 15.07 -1.12
C ARG A 176 -8.99 15.02 -0.53
N HIS A 177 -9.93 14.32 -1.18
CA HIS A 177 -11.29 14.16 -0.63
C HIS A 177 -11.28 13.53 0.77
N TRP A 178 -10.49 12.47 0.95
CA TRP A 178 -10.35 11.81 2.25
C TRP A 178 -9.80 12.74 3.33
N GLU A 179 -8.75 13.49 3.02
CA GLU A 179 -8.14 14.42 3.96
C GLU A 179 -9.07 15.59 4.31
N ASP A 180 -9.75 16.17 3.32
CA ASP A 180 -10.67 17.30 3.51
C ASP A 180 -11.88 16.88 4.37
N THR A 181 -12.36 15.64 4.23
CA THR A 181 -13.55 15.14 4.94
C THR A 181 -13.26 14.52 6.30
N THR A 182 -12.07 13.95 6.50
CA THR A 182 -11.74 13.22 7.73
C THR A 182 -10.65 13.87 8.58
N GLY A 183 -9.82 14.73 7.98
CA GLY A 183 -8.61 15.26 8.60
C GLY A 183 -7.50 14.22 8.79
N LEU A 184 -7.68 12.96 8.37
CA LEU A 184 -6.74 11.86 8.58
C LEU A 184 -5.81 11.66 7.37
N PRO A 185 -4.56 11.19 7.58
CA PRO A 185 -3.75 10.68 6.48
C PRO A 185 -4.37 9.39 5.89
N ILE A 186 -3.86 8.98 4.73
CA ILE A 186 -4.40 7.89 3.93
C ILE A 186 -3.53 6.65 4.11
N PRO A 187 -4.04 5.56 4.71
CA PRO A 187 -3.30 4.31 4.84
C PRO A 187 -3.37 3.54 3.51
N LEU A 188 -2.25 3.33 2.81
CA LEU A 188 -2.26 2.65 1.49
C LEU A 188 -1.77 1.22 1.56
N GLY A 189 -0.52 1.01 2.00
CA GLY A 189 0.10 -0.31 2.11
C GLY A 189 0.66 -0.60 3.50
N ALA A 190 0.31 -1.74 4.07
CA ALA A 190 0.78 -2.24 5.36
C ALA A 190 1.90 -3.26 5.18
N ILE A 191 2.75 -3.43 6.18
CA ILE A 191 3.60 -4.61 6.31
C ILE A 191 3.00 -5.50 7.38
N ILE A 192 2.79 -6.77 7.05
CA ILE A 192 2.27 -7.77 7.98
C ILE A 192 3.27 -8.91 8.13
N ALA A 193 3.31 -9.52 9.31
CA ALA A 193 4.19 -10.66 9.59
C ALA A 193 3.44 -11.74 10.37
N LYS A 194 3.70 -13.02 10.06
CA LYS A 194 2.99 -14.14 10.68
C LYS A 194 3.14 -14.13 12.19
N ARG A 195 2.02 -14.27 12.91
CA ARG A 195 2.02 -14.36 14.37
C ARG A 195 2.77 -15.59 14.87
N SER A 196 2.80 -16.67 14.09
CA SER A 196 3.51 -17.91 14.42
C SER A 196 5.03 -17.74 14.55
N LEU A 197 5.61 -16.63 14.04
CA LEU A 197 7.03 -16.30 14.22
C LEU A 197 7.40 -15.98 15.68
N GLY A 198 6.41 -15.67 16.52
CA GLY A 198 6.60 -15.28 17.91
C GLY A 198 6.98 -13.81 18.11
N GLU A 199 6.64 -13.27 19.28
CA GLU A 199 6.76 -11.84 19.58
C GLU A 199 8.19 -11.29 19.48
N GLU A 200 9.19 -12.10 19.83
CA GLU A 200 10.60 -11.72 19.72
C GLU A 200 11.01 -11.51 18.26
N THR A 201 10.64 -12.43 17.37
CA THR A 201 10.91 -12.33 15.93
C THR A 201 10.19 -11.16 15.31
N LEU A 202 8.91 -10.94 15.67
CA LEU A 202 8.13 -9.80 15.18
C LEU A 202 8.79 -8.47 15.54
N ARG A 203 9.24 -8.29 16.79
CA ARG A 203 9.97 -7.09 17.22
C ARG A 203 11.29 -6.91 16.47
N ARG A 204 12.06 -8.00 16.30
CA ARG A 204 13.31 -7.96 15.51
C ARG A 204 13.07 -7.62 14.04
N LEU A 205 11.97 -8.07 13.44
CA LEU A 205 11.58 -7.70 12.09
C LEU A 205 11.20 -6.21 11.99
N ALA A 206 10.42 -5.70 12.94
CA ALA A 206 10.12 -4.27 13.01
C ALA A 206 11.40 -3.43 13.13
N ASP A 207 12.32 -3.79 14.03
CA ASP A 207 13.61 -3.08 14.18
C ASP A 207 14.51 -3.19 12.94
N THR A 208 14.48 -4.34 12.27
CA THR A 208 15.18 -4.56 10.99
C THR A 208 14.66 -3.62 9.91
N ILE A 209 13.34 -3.54 9.75
CA ILE A 209 12.70 -2.70 8.73
C ILE A 209 12.93 -1.23 9.04
N ARG A 210 12.76 -0.78 10.30
CA ARG A 210 13.10 0.59 10.72
C ARG A 210 14.54 0.95 10.41
N SER A 211 15.47 0.03 10.66
CA SER A 211 16.89 0.24 10.36
C SER A 211 17.14 0.32 8.86
N SER A 212 16.44 -0.49 8.06
CA SER A 212 16.51 -0.45 6.60
C SER A 212 16.04 0.90 6.05
N VAL A 213 14.90 1.40 6.52
CA VAL A 213 14.36 2.73 6.15
C VAL A 213 15.35 3.84 6.50
N ARG A 214 15.91 3.82 7.71
CA ARG A 214 16.89 4.84 8.15
C ARG A 214 18.16 4.83 7.30
N LEU A 215 18.71 3.66 7.00
CA LEU A 215 19.88 3.53 6.12
C LEU A 215 19.59 4.06 4.72
N ALA A 216 18.40 3.80 4.17
CA ALA A 216 17.99 4.31 2.88
C ALA A 216 17.84 5.85 2.89
N TRP A 217 17.30 6.45 3.96
CA TRP A 217 17.23 7.90 4.09
C TRP A 217 18.58 8.59 4.32
N ASP A 218 19.46 7.98 5.12
CA ASP A 218 20.78 8.54 5.41
C ASP A 218 21.70 8.47 4.18
N HIS A 219 21.49 7.46 3.31
CA HIS A 219 22.31 7.16 2.14
C HIS A 219 21.47 6.77 0.90
N PRO A 220 20.59 7.66 0.39
CA PRO A 220 19.65 7.32 -0.68
C PRO A 220 20.34 6.87 -1.97
N GLU A 221 21.54 7.37 -2.25
CA GLU A 221 22.38 6.96 -3.38
C GLU A 221 22.77 5.48 -3.36
N VAL A 222 22.81 4.86 -2.18
CA VAL A 222 23.15 3.44 -2.01
C VAL A 222 21.99 2.55 -2.46
N SER A 223 20.75 3.03 -2.33
CA SER A 223 19.54 2.31 -2.74
C SER A 223 19.14 2.54 -4.21
N ARG A 224 19.65 3.61 -4.84
CA ARG A 224 19.34 3.95 -6.24
C ARG A 224 19.55 2.80 -7.24
N PRO A 225 20.65 2.04 -7.21
CA PRO A 225 20.85 0.94 -8.15
C PRO A 225 19.75 -0.12 -8.03
N TYR A 226 19.36 -0.48 -6.80
CA TYR A 226 18.32 -1.49 -6.56
C TYR A 226 16.93 -0.99 -6.98
N VAL A 227 16.62 0.29 -6.70
CA VAL A 227 15.39 0.93 -7.18
C VAL A 227 15.32 0.89 -8.71
N GLN A 228 16.41 1.27 -9.39
CA GLN A 228 16.47 1.31 -10.85
C GLN A 228 16.41 -0.06 -11.52
N GLU A 229 16.93 -1.10 -10.86
CA GLU A 229 16.89 -2.47 -11.37
C GLU A 229 15.45 -3.02 -11.47
N HIS A 230 14.54 -2.53 -10.62
CA HIS A 230 13.18 -3.08 -10.48
C HIS A 230 12.06 -2.13 -10.91
N ALA A 231 12.28 -0.81 -10.90
CA ALA A 231 11.26 0.16 -11.27
C ALA A 231 10.80 0.01 -12.72
N GLN A 232 9.48 0.05 -12.94
CA GLN A 232 8.91 0.07 -14.29
C GLN A 232 9.14 1.41 -15.01
N GLU A 233 9.10 2.52 -14.25
CA GLU A 233 9.46 3.85 -14.75
C GLU A 233 10.96 4.10 -14.58
N MET A 234 11.62 4.42 -15.70
CA MET A 234 13.07 4.59 -15.76
C MET A 234 13.52 6.02 -15.46
N ASP A 235 12.62 7.01 -15.43
CA ASP A 235 12.95 8.39 -15.07
C ASP A 235 13.33 8.50 -13.58
N PRO A 236 14.61 8.79 -13.25
CA PRO A 236 15.05 8.91 -11.86
C PRO A 236 14.32 10.02 -11.09
N ALA A 237 13.88 11.08 -11.77
CA ALA A 237 13.16 12.18 -11.12
C ALA A 237 11.74 11.74 -10.70
N VAL A 238 11.08 10.90 -11.50
CA VAL A 238 9.78 10.31 -11.13
C VAL A 238 9.95 9.32 -9.99
N ALA A 239 11.02 8.51 -10.00
CA ALA A 239 11.34 7.60 -8.90
C ALA A 239 11.60 8.36 -7.58
N ASP A 240 12.38 9.45 -7.60
CA ASP A 240 12.64 10.29 -6.43
C ASP A 240 11.34 10.94 -5.89
N GLN A 241 10.45 11.41 -6.79
CA GLN A 241 9.12 11.94 -6.39
C GLN A 241 8.22 10.85 -5.79
N HIS A 242 8.24 9.65 -6.36
CA HIS A 242 7.50 8.50 -5.87
C HIS A 242 7.98 8.13 -4.46
N ILE A 243 9.30 7.99 -4.26
CA ILE A 243 9.88 7.70 -2.94
C ILE A 243 9.52 8.80 -1.93
N GLY A 244 9.72 10.07 -2.27
CA GLY A 244 9.44 11.19 -1.37
C GLY A 244 7.97 11.31 -0.96
N LEU A 245 7.05 10.79 -1.77
CA LEU A 245 5.63 10.79 -1.47
C LEU A 245 5.21 9.65 -0.53
N TYR A 246 5.74 8.44 -0.77
CA TYR A 246 5.27 7.22 -0.09
C TYR A 246 6.20 6.71 1.01
N VAL A 247 7.43 7.22 1.11
CA VAL A 247 8.41 6.90 2.16
C VAL A 247 8.61 8.13 3.04
N ASN A 248 7.90 8.17 4.17
CA ASN A 248 7.85 9.32 5.07
C ASN A 248 7.87 8.87 6.55
N GLU A 249 7.58 9.77 7.50
CA GLU A 249 7.58 9.46 8.93
C GLU A 249 6.75 8.23 9.30
N PHE A 250 5.61 8.00 8.64
CA PHE A 250 4.75 6.84 8.88
C PHE A 250 5.38 5.52 8.42
N THR A 251 6.31 5.59 7.48
CA THR A 251 7.10 4.43 7.05
C THR A 251 8.11 4.02 8.11
N ALA A 252 8.67 4.98 8.87
CA ALA A 252 9.55 4.65 9.99
C ALA A 252 8.77 4.22 11.23
N ASP A 253 7.65 4.86 11.52
CA ASP A 253 6.77 4.48 12.61
C ASP A 253 5.35 5.01 12.37
N LEU A 254 4.34 4.15 12.48
CA LEU A 254 2.94 4.58 12.29
C LEU A 254 2.53 5.67 13.28
N GLY A 255 3.02 5.62 14.52
CA GLY A 255 2.57 6.51 15.59
C GLY A 255 1.06 6.49 15.82
N GLU A 256 0.58 7.37 16.70
CA GLU A 256 -0.85 7.47 17.02
C GLU A 256 -1.70 7.84 15.79
N ASP A 257 -1.20 8.79 14.98
CA ASP A 257 -1.90 9.29 13.79
C ASP A 257 -2.02 8.22 12.69
N GLY A 258 -1.00 7.37 12.50
CA GLY A 258 -1.06 6.27 11.55
C GLY A 258 -2.08 5.21 11.97
N TYR A 259 -2.08 4.82 13.25
CA TYR A 259 -3.11 3.91 13.77
C TYR A 259 -4.52 4.52 13.70
N ALA A 260 -4.66 5.82 13.97
CA ALA A 260 -5.93 6.54 13.84
C ALA A 260 -6.43 6.55 12.38
N ALA A 261 -5.54 6.75 11.41
CA ALA A 261 -5.86 6.68 9.99
C ALA A 261 -6.33 5.28 9.56
N ILE A 262 -5.64 4.23 9.98
CA ILE A 262 -6.00 2.84 9.68
C ILE A 262 -7.39 2.52 10.24
N ARG A 263 -7.62 2.82 11.53
CA ARG A 263 -8.95 2.63 12.16
C ARG A 263 -10.01 3.48 11.49
N GLY A 264 -9.69 4.73 11.16
CA GLY A 264 -10.60 5.66 10.51
C GLY A 264 -11.10 5.15 9.16
N LEU A 265 -10.20 4.61 8.33
CA LEU A 265 -10.55 3.96 7.07
C LEU A 265 -11.41 2.72 7.28
N LEU A 266 -10.90 1.76 8.05
CA LEU A 266 -11.53 0.44 8.16
C LEU A 266 -12.88 0.48 8.91
N THR A 267 -13.05 1.41 9.84
CA THR A 267 -14.35 1.61 10.52
C THR A 267 -15.40 2.17 9.58
N ARG A 268 -15.05 3.15 8.73
CA ARG A 268 -15.98 3.71 7.74
C ARG A 268 -16.32 2.68 6.67
N ALA A 269 -15.33 1.95 6.19
CA ALA A 269 -15.52 0.84 5.28
C ALA A 269 -16.45 -0.24 5.85
N ALA A 270 -16.28 -0.60 7.13
CA ALA A 270 -17.14 -1.58 7.79
C ALA A 270 -18.58 -1.08 7.97
N ALA A 271 -18.78 0.22 8.23
CA ALA A 271 -20.11 0.82 8.32
C ALA A 271 -20.88 0.73 6.98
N GLU A 272 -20.17 0.80 5.86
CA GLU A 272 -20.70 0.59 4.51
C GLU A 272 -20.77 -0.90 4.10
N GLY A 273 -20.43 -1.83 5.00
CA GLY A 273 -20.43 -3.27 4.72
C GLY A 273 -19.36 -3.72 3.73
N LEU A 274 -18.33 -2.91 3.48
CA LEU A 274 -17.26 -3.19 2.51
C LEU A 274 -16.19 -4.14 3.08
N VAL A 275 -15.96 -4.09 4.40
CA VAL A 275 -15.00 -4.93 5.12
C VAL A 275 -15.58 -5.39 6.46
N PRO A 276 -15.08 -6.49 7.05
CA PRO A 276 -15.40 -6.86 8.42
C PRO A 276 -15.04 -5.76 9.44
N PRO A 277 -15.81 -5.59 10.52
CA PRO A 277 -15.46 -4.65 11.58
C PRO A 277 -14.19 -5.10 12.33
N LEU A 278 -13.35 -4.14 12.70
CA LEU A 278 -12.17 -4.40 13.53
C LEU A 278 -12.50 -4.38 15.02
N GLY A 279 -11.94 -5.34 15.75
CA GLY A 279 -11.92 -5.32 17.21
C GLY A 279 -11.06 -4.19 17.79
N PRO A 280 -11.26 -3.82 19.07
CA PRO A 280 -10.50 -2.76 19.72
C PRO A 280 -9.00 -3.03 19.76
N ASP A 281 -8.58 -4.28 19.89
CA ASP A 281 -7.16 -4.67 19.97
C ASP A 281 -6.60 -5.25 18.65
N ALA A 282 -7.38 -5.21 17.54
CA ALA A 282 -7.02 -5.90 16.30
C ALA A 282 -5.68 -5.44 15.69
N LEU A 283 -5.30 -4.18 15.91
CA LEU A 283 -4.06 -3.58 15.41
C LEU A 283 -2.93 -3.57 16.44
N ALA A 284 -3.13 -4.15 17.63
CA ALA A 284 -2.11 -4.13 18.67
C ALA A 284 -0.87 -4.93 18.26
N PHE A 285 0.29 -4.28 18.28
CA PHE A 285 1.55 -4.94 18.04
C PHE A 285 2.10 -5.57 19.33
N PRO A 286 2.67 -6.78 19.28
CA PRO A 286 3.19 -7.42 20.49
C PRO A 286 4.32 -6.62 21.16
N GLY A 287 4.18 -6.39 22.47
CA GLY A 287 5.15 -5.65 23.28
C GLY A 287 4.80 -4.18 23.56
N ASP A 288 3.78 -3.61 22.90
CA ASP A 288 3.36 -2.22 23.12
C ASP A 288 2.49 -2.01 24.38
N ARG A 289 2.19 -3.09 25.12
CA ARG A 289 1.60 -2.97 26.46
C ARG A 289 2.72 -2.75 27.49
N GLY A 290 3.12 -1.49 27.63
CA GLY A 290 3.87 -0.97 28.79
C GLY A 290 2.93 -0.61 29.95
#